data_AF-A0A2N7WHI0-F1
#
_entry.id   AF-A0A2N7WHI0-F1
#
_cell.length_a   1.000
_cell.length_b   1.000
_cell.length_c   1.000
_cell.angle_alpha   90.00
_cell.angle_beta   90.00
_cell.angle_gamma   90.00
#
_symmetry.space_group_name_H-M   'P 1'
#
loop_
_entity.id
_entity.type
_entity.pdbx_description
1 polymer ?
#
loop_
_entity_poly.entity_id
_entity_poly.type
_entity_poly.pdbx_seq_one_letter_code
_entity_poly.pdbx_strand_id
1 'polypeptide(L)'
;MKAILNKCEKADFDYISSVLDSYFSLTDDKELKRLLSVSEADPAAMKSMIALMDKQIRYYASSDVAYLTRLVFSDEPGVSADELVQDVCDKLKVNIKMGGSVEAKLERLVAATVEKELSSKSPEDLAKAFEKMGIAETKRELIMQHLKANGKVAILPIVMEILGPKITLGIIETIIVTLIAQIIGREAAKQLIKELLKRNPWINALGPILWLLSGTWLAIDLQGPAFRKTIPITLYLGIVALRDGTVDASDAAS
;
A
#
# COMPACT_ATOMS: atom_id res chain seq x y z
N MET A 1 -6.02 -2.71 -12.34
CA MET A 1 -4.96 -1.85 -11.78
C MET A 1 -4.41 -0.82 -12.78
N LYS A 2 -4.63 -0.97 -14.11
CA LYS A 2 -4.15 0.00 -15.13
C LYS A 2 -4.38 1.48 -14.80
N ALA A 3 -5.55 1.87 -14.30
CA ALA A 3 -5.84 3.29 -13.99
C ALA A 3 -4.84 3.87 -12.98
N ILE A 4 -4.59 3.16 -11.87
CA ILE A 4 -3.62 3.60 -10.87
C ILE A 4 -2.17 3.48 -11.37
N LEU A 5 -1.86 2.45 -12.17
CA LEU A 5 -0.53 2.27 -12.77
C LEU A 5 -0.15 3.40 -13.73
N ASN A 6 -1.12 4.10 -14.34
CA ASN A 6 -0.83 5.28 -15.16
C ASN A 6 -0.38 6.50 -14.34
N LYS A 7 -0.59 6.49 -13.02
CA LYS A 7 -0.13 7.54 -12.11
C LYS A 7 1.24 7.24 -11.50
N CYS A 8 1.74 6.03 -11.70
CA CYS A 8 3.04 5.62 -11.17
C CYS A 8 4.19 6.43 -11.78
N GLU A 9 5.11 6.85 -10.93
CA GLU A 9 6.41 7.39 -11.30
C GLU A 9 7.41 6.25 -11.52
N LYS A 10 8.60 6.58 -12.05
CA LYS A 10 9.67 5.60 -12.30
C LYS A 10 10.01 4.75 -11.07
N ALA A 11 10.13 5.37 -9.90
CA ALA A 11 10.42 4.68 -8.64
C ALA A 11 9.30 3.71 -8.23
N ASP A 12 8.03 4.04 -8.54
CA ASP A 12 6.90 3.16 -8.29
C ASP A 12 6.99 1.89 -9.15
N PHE A 13 7.33 2.05 -10.44
CA PHE A 13 7.50 0.92 -11.34
C PHE A 13 8.69 0.04 -10.96
N ASP A 14 9.82 0.63 -10.56
CA ASP A 14 11.00 -0.12 -10.14
C ASP A 14 10.69 -0.96 -8.89
N TYR A 15 9.95 -0.41 -7.91
CA TYR A 15 9.49 -1.17 -6.76
C TYR A 15 8.53 -2.29 -7.15
N ILE A 16 7.45 -1.99 -7.88
CA ILE A 16 6.45 -3.00 -8.23
C ILE A 16 7.10 -4.12 -9.05
N SER A 17 8.00 -3.79 -9.99
CA SER A 17 8.77 -4.78 -10.75
C SER A 17 9.63 -5.66 -9.85
N SER A 18 10.23 -5.10 -8.78
CA SER A 18 11.05 -5.88 -7.84
C SER A 18 10.24 -6.89 -7.03
N VAL A 19 8.99 -6.57 -6.68
CA VAL A 19 8.08 -7.49 -5.99
C VAL A 19 7.52 -8.54 -6.94
N LEU A 20 7.26 -8.16 -8.20
CA LEU A 20 6.76 -9.07 -9.22
C LEU A 20 7.82 -10.09 -9.67
N ASP A 21 9.11 -9.75 -9.61
CA ASP A 21 10.21 -10.64 -10.03
C ASP A 21 10.08 -12.05 -9.40
N SER A 22 10.09 -13.07 -10.24
CA SER A 22 10.03 -14.46 -9.79
C SER A 22 10.67 -15.40 -10.81
N TYR A 23 11.64 -16.18 -10.34
CA TYR A 23 12.28 -17.21 -11.17
C TYR A 23 11.37 -18.40 -11.52
N PHE A 24 10.22 -18.56 -10.84
CA PHE A 24 9.39 -19.77 -10.89
C PHE A 24 7.97 -19.55 -11.42
N SER A 25 7.64 -18.37 -11.96
CA SER A 25 6.27 -18.04 -12.33
C SER A 25 6.07 -17.91 -13.85
N LEU A 26 4.82 -18.03 -14.32
CA LEU A 26 4.46 -17.91 -15.75
C LEU A 26 4.39 -16.43 -16.20
N THR A 27 5.28 -15.58 -15.70
CA THR A 27 5.37 -14.16 -16.04
C THR A 27 6.51 -13.87 -17.00
N ASP A 28 6.37 -12.81 -17.79
CA ASP A 28 7.42 -12.34 -18.70
C ASP A 28 8.28 -11.25 -18.05
N ASP A 29 9.07 -11.64 -17.06
CA ASP A 29 9.90 -10.71 -16.27
C ASP A 29 11.03 -10.10 -17.11
N LYS A 30 11.49 -10.82 -18.15
CA LYS A 30 12.50 -10.33 -19.09
C LYS A 30 11.95 -9.19 -19.93
N GLU A 31 10.77 -9.37 -20.50
CA GLU A 31 10.12 -8.31 -21.27
C GLU A 31 9.73 -7.13 -20.38
N LEU A 32 9.26 -7.39 -19.15
CA LEU A 32 8.97 -6.31 -18.22
C LEU A 32 10.21 -5.46 -17.94
N LYS A 33 11.36 -6.09 -17.65
CA LYS A 33 12.64 -5.39 -17.43
C LYS A 33 13.11 -4.63 -18.68
N ARG A 34 12.89 -5.19 -19.88
CA ARG A 34 13.19 -4.52 -21.16
C ARG A 34 12.31 -3.29 -21.38
N LEU A 35 11.01 -3.39 -21.15
CA LEU A 35 10.07 -2.27 -21.29
C LEU A 35 10.37 -1.19 -20.25
N LEU A 36 10.72 -1.58 -19.02
CA LEU A 36 11.06 -0.67 -17.93
C LEU A 36 12.29 0.19 -18.22
N SER A 37 13.24 -0.27 -19.04
CA SER A 37 14.43 0.50 -19.41
C SER A 37 14.21 1.50 -20.56
N VAL A 38 13.14 1.35 -21.35
CA VAL A 38 12.86 2.21 -22.51
C VAL A 38 11.58 3.05 -22.35
N SER A 39 10.72 2.71 -21.40
CA SER A 39 9.40 3.32 -21.21
C SER A 39 9.42 4.83 -20.92
N GLU A 40 10.48 5.37 -20.32
CA GLU A 40 10.61 6.81 -20.07
C GLU A 40 10.74 7.63 -21.37
N ALA A 41 11.29 7.03 -22.42
CA ALA A 41 11.52 7.68 -23.70
C ALA A 41 10.47 7.32 -24.77
N ASP A 42 9.67 6.27 -24.54
CA ASP A 42 8.71 5.75 -25.52
C ASP A 42 7.32 5.53 -24.89
N PRO A 43 6.32 6.37 -25.25
CA PRO A 43 4.94 6.21 -24.79
C PRO A 43 4.30 4.86 -25.15
N ALA A 44 4.67 4.24 -26.27
CA ALA A 44 4.16 2.93 -26.65
C ALA A 44 4.73 1.83 -25.75
N ALA A 45 6.02 1.93 -25.40
CA ALA A 45 6.64 1.05 -24.42
C ALA A 45 6.05 1.25 -23.01
N MET A 46 5.77 2.50 -22.60
CA MET A 46 5.09 2.79 -21.33
C MET A 46 3.71 2.11 -21.25
N LYS A 47 2.89 2.26 -22.30
CA LYS A 47 1.57 1.61 -22.37
C LYS A 47 1.68 0.08 -22.29
N SER A 48 2.67 -0.49 -22.98
CA SER A 48 2.92 -1.93 -23.00
C SER A 48 3.40 -2.43 -21.63
N MET A 49 4.28 -1.67 -20.97
CA MET A 49 4.76 -1.95 -19.62
C MET A 49 3.61 -1.96 -18.61
N ILE A 50 2.76 -0.93 -18.61
CA ILE A 50 1.60 -0.84 -17.72
C ILE A 50 0.65 -2.01 -17.95
N ALA A 51 0.40 -2.38 -19.21
CA ALA A 51 -0.45 -3.52 -19.54
C ALA A 51 0.15 -4.84 -19.05
N LEU A 52 1.46 -5.04 -19.22
CA LEU A 52 2.16 -6.25 -18.76
C LEU A 52 2.19 -6.32 -17.23
N MET A 53 2.46 -5.22 -16.53
CA MET A 53 2.44 -5.16 -15.06
C MET A 53 1.04 -5.45 -14.51
N ASP A 54 -0.01 -4.84 -15.08
CA ASP A 54 -1.39 -5.13 -14.68
C ASP A 54 -1.72 -6.61 -14.85
N LYS A 55 -1.29 -7.23 -15.96
CA LYS A 55 -1.46 -8.67 -16.20
C LYS A 55 -0.73 -9.52 -15.17
N GLN A 56 0.53 -9.21 -14.86
CA GLN A 56 1.32 -9.97 -13.89
C GLN A 56 0.76 -9.84 -12.46
N ILE A 57 0.33 -8.64 -12.06
CA ILE A 57 -0.32 -8.41 -10.75
C ILE A 57 -1.57 -9.29 -10.61
N ARG A 58 -2.42 -9.31 -11.63
CA ARG A 58 -3.65 -10.14 -11.64
C ARG A 58 -3.34 -11.64 -11.72
N TYR A 59 -2.26 -12.04 -12.38
CA TYR A 59 -1.78 -13.43 -12.39
C TYR A 59 -1.42 -13.88 -10.98
N TYR A 60 -0.62 -13.11 -10.24
CA TYR A 60 -0.24 -13.46 -8.86
C TYR A 60 -1.41 -13.44 -7.86
N ALA A 61 -2.49 -12.74 -8.18
CA ALA A 61 -3.75 -12.77 -7.43
C ALA A 61 -4.59 -14.01 -7.74
N SER A 62 -4.33 -14.70 -8.84
CA SER A 62 -5.06 -15.90 -9.24
C SER A 62 -4.41 -17.14 -8.65
N SER A 63 -5.20 -18.18 -8.36
CA SER A 63 -4.60 -19.51 -8.24
C SER A 63 -4.16 -19.99 -9.62
N ASP A 64 -3.05 -20.73 -9.73
CA ASP A 64 -2.54 -21.20 -11.03
C ASP A 64 -3.62 -21.99 -11.80
N VAL A 65 -4.42 -22.79 -11.11
CA VAL A 65 -5.55 -23.54 -11.68
C VAL A 65 -6.67 -22.62 -12.18
N ALA A 66 -7.04 -21.59 -11.41
CA ALA A 66 -8.04 -20.61 -11.85
C ALA A 66 -7.54 -19.77 -13.04
N TYR A 67 -6.25 -19.42 -13.05
CA TYR A 67 -5.66 -18.68 -14.16
C TYR A 67 -5.64 -19.51 -15.44
N LEU A 68 -5.18 -20.77 -15.37
CA LEU A 68 -5.14 -21.67 -16.53
C LEU A 68 -6.53 -21.98 -17.08
N THR A 69 -7.52 -22.18 -16.23
CA THR A 69 -8.92 -22.36 -16.68
C THR A 69 -9.43 -21.10 -17.36
N ARG A 70 -9.27 -19.92 -16.76
CA ARG A 70 -9.67 -18.65 -17.40
C ARG A 70 -8.89 -18.36 -18.67
N LEU A 71 -7.64 -18.78 -18.81
CA LEU A 71 -6.85 -18.63 -20.05
C LEU A 71 -7.49 -19.37 -21.23
N VAL A 72 -8.16 -20.49 -20.96
CA VAL A 72 -8.86 -21.28 -21.99
C VAL A 72 -10.22 -20.66 -22.36
N PHE A 73 -10.86 -19.94 -21.43
CA PHE A 73 -12.24 -19.47 -21.58
C PHE A 73 -12.41 -17.94 -21.61
N SER A 74 -11.33 -17.15 -21.51
CA SER A 74 -11.38 -15.69 -21.40
C SER A 74 -10.08 -15.03 -21.87
N ASP A 75 -10.20 -13.86 -22.52
CA ASP A 75 -9.04 -13.07 -22.96
C ASP A 75 -8.30 -12.38 -21.80
N GLU A 76 -8.95 -12.20 -20.64
CA GLU A 76 -8.35 -11.69 -19.40
C GLU A 76 -8.34 -12.78 -18.29
N PRO A 77 -7.33 -13.65 -18.24
CA PRO A 77 -7.31 -14.82 -17.34
C PRO A 77 -7.07 -14.50 -15.85
N GLY A 78 -6.61 -13.29 -15.55
CA GLY A 78 -6.31 -12.86 -14.18
C GLY A 78 -7.54 -12.40 -13.41
N VAL A 79 -7.48 -12.52 -12.08
CA VAL A 79 -8.45 -11.97 -11.14
C VAL A 79 -8.71 -10.47 -11.42
N SER A 80 -9.96 -10.03 -11.28
CA SER A 80 -10.30 -8.61 -11.49
C SER A 80 -9.63 -7.72 -10.44
N ALA A 81 -9.46 -6.42 -10.74
CA ALA A 81 -8.88 -5.49 -9.77
C ALA A 81 -9.72 -5.39 -8.48
N ASP A 82 -11.05 -5.50 -8.59
CA ASP A 82 -11.97 -5.45 -7.46
C ASP A 82 -11.87 -6.70 -6.58
N GLU A 83 -11.84 -7.87 -7.21
CA GLU A 83 -11.64 -9.16 -6.51
C GLU A 83 -10.27 -9.20 -5.83
N LEU A 84 -9.19 -8.71 -6.48
CA LEU A 84 -7.88 -8.57 -5.84
C LEU A 84 -7.94 -7.69 -4.58
N VAL A 85 -8.59 -6.52 -4.67
CA VAL A 85 -8.70 -5.61 -3.50
C VAL A 85 -9.53 -6.28 -2.40
N GLN A 86 -10.62 -6.97 -2.74
CA GLN A 86 -11.43 -7.72 -1.78
C GLN A 86 -10.63 -8.82 -1.10
N ASP A 87 -9.89 -9.63 -1.85
CA ASP A 87 -9.05 -10.72 -1.31
C ASP A 87 -8.01 -10.18 -0.33
N VAL A 88 -7.41 -9.02 -0.63
CA VAL A 88 -6.48 -8.34 0.26
C VAL A 88 -7.20 -7.80 1.50
N CYS A 89 -8.41 -7.24 1.37
CA CYS A 89 -9.22 -6.81 2.51
C CYS A 89 -9.54 -7.97 3.45
N ASP A 90 -10.01 -9.09 2.90
CA ASP A 90 -10.35 -10.30 3.65
C ASP A 90 -9.12 -10.86 4.35
N LYS A 91 -7.98 -10.90 3.64
CA LYS A 91 -6.72 -11.39 4.20
C LYS A 91 -6.18 -10.51 5.31
N LEU A 92 -6.30 -9.19 5.17
CA LEU A 92 -5.93 -8.23 6.20
C LEU A 92 -7.03 -8.05 7.25
N LYS A 93 -8.18 -8.71 7.12
CA LYS A 93 -9.36 -8.58 7.99
C LYS A 93 -9.74 -7.11 8.23
N VAL A 94 -9.82 -6.34 7.15
CA VAL A 94 -10.29 -4.95 7.15
C VAL A 94 -11.57 -4.87 6.34
N ASN A 95 -12.51 -4.04 6.79
CA ASN A 95 -13.80 -3.86 6.12
C ASN A 95 -13.85 -2.49 5.45
N ILE A 96 -14.07 -2.45 4.14
CA ILE A 96 -14.20 -1.23 3.36
C ILE A 96 -15.46 -1.31 2.50
N LYS A 97 -16.00 -0.14 2.14
CA LYS A 97 -17.03 -0.07 1.09
C LYS A 97 -16.38 -0.44 -0.25
N MET A 98 -17.01 -1.33 -1.02
CA MET A 98 -16.52 -1.79 -2.33
C MET A 98 -17.09 -1.03 -3.54
N GLY A 99 -17.89 0.01 -3.31
CA GLY A 99 -18.38 0.90 -4.38
C GLY A 99 -17.31 1.91 -4.85
N GLY A 100 -17.53 2.51 -6.02
CA GLY A 100 -16.64 3.53 -6.57
C GLY A 100 -15.49 2.98 -7.43
N SER A 101 -14.52 3.84 -7.75
CA SER A 101 -13.37 3.50 -8.56
C SER A 101 -12.42 2.52 -7.83
N VAL A 102 -11.58 1.80 -8.58
CA VAL A 102 -10.51 0.98 -7.98
C VAL A 102 -9.58 1.84 -7.11
N GLU A 103 -9.37 3.10 -7.51
CA GLU A 103 -8.57 4.07 -6.76
C GLU A 103 -9.15 4.34 -5.38
N ALA A 104 -10.42 4.71 -5.30
CA ALA A 104 -11.09 4.97 -4.04
C ALA A 104 -11.10 3.72 -3.13
N LYS A 105 -11.17 2.51 -3.70
CA LYS A 105 -11.07 1.26 -2.92
C LYS A 105 -9.65 1.05 -2.37
N LEU A 106 -8.61 1.37 -3.15
CA LEU A 106 -7.22 1.29 -2.69
C LEU A 106 -6.93 2.30 -1.57
N GLU A 107 -7.45 3.53 -1.68
CA GLU A 107 -7.33 4.56 -0.63
C GLU A 107 -7.99 4.09 0.67
N ARG A 108 -9.24 3.58 0.59
CA ARG A 108 -9.97 3.04 1.75
C ARG A 108 -9.27 1.83 2.35
N LEU A 109 -8.72 0.93 1.53
CA LEU A 109 -7.94 -0.22 1.99
C LEU A 109 -6.74 0.25 2.83
N VAL A 110 -5.98 1.22 2.33
CA VAL A 110 -4.82 1.76 3.04
C VAL A 110 -5.24 2.45 4.33
N ALA A 111 -6.26 3.31 4.28
CA ALA A 111 -6.78 3.99 5.46
C ALA A 111 -7.23 2.97 6.54
N ALA A 112 -8.01 1.96 6.16
CA ALA A 112 -8.48 0.92 7.08
C ALA A 112 -7.33 0.07 7.65
N THR A 113 -6.31 -0.22 6.83
CA THR A 113 -5.11 -0.97 7.25
C THR A 113 -4.29 -0.18 8.26
N VAL A 114 -4.08 1.12 8.01
CA VAL A 114 -3.37 2.01 8.93
C VAL A 114 -4.16 2.20 10.22
N GLU A 115 -5.48 2.41 10.13
CA GLU A 115 -6.36 2.53 11.29
C GLU A 115 -6.30 1.29 12.17
N LYS A 116 -6.30 0.10 11.55
CA LYS A 116 -6.13 -1.17 12.26
C LYS A 116 -4.77 -1.27 12.96
N GLU A 117 -3.68 -0.88 12.30
CA GLU A 117 -2.35 -0.90 12.92
C GLU A 117 -2.29 0.05 14.11
N LEU A 118 -2.75 1.29 13.96
CA LEU A 118 -2.77 2.29 15.03
C LEU A 118 -3.65 1.82 16.21
N SER A 119 -4.85 1.31 15.93
CA SER A 119 -5.78 0.83 16.95
C SER A 119 -5.29 -0.42 17.71
N SER A 120 -4.30 -1.13 17.18
CA SER A 120 -3.71 -2.29 17.83
C SER A 120 -2.67 -1.95 18.90
N LYS A 121 -2.28 -0.68 19.02
CA LYS A 121 -1.21 -0.22 19.91
C LYS A 121 -1.74 0.38 21.20
N SER A 122 -0.95 0.26 22.25
CA SER A 122 -1.19 1.01 23.49
C SER A 122 -1.02 2.52 23.25
N PRO A 123 -1.68 3.39 24.03
CA PRO A 123 -1.46 4.84 23.95
C PRO A 123 0.02 5.22 24.12
N GLU A 124 0.75 4.52 24.99
CA GLU A 124 2.18 4.74 25.22
C GLU A 124 3.02 4.39 23.99
N ASP A 125 2.68 3.30 23.30
CA ASP A 125 3.36 2.90 22.07
C ASP A 125 3.01 3.84 20.91
N LEU A 126 1.76 4.31 20.81
CA LEU A 126 1.36 5.33 19.83
C LEU A 126 2.12 6.64 20.04
N ALA A 127 2.19 7.12 21.27
CA ALA A 127 2.92 8.35 21.61
C ALA A 127 4.40 8.24 21.22
N LYS A 128 5.05 7.12 21.57
CA LYS A 128 6.45 6.83 21.18
C LYS A 128 6.62 6.70 19.67
N ALA A 129 5.63 6.16 18.95
CA ALA A 129 5.68 6.03 17.50
C ALA A 129 5.66 7.41 16.84
N PHE A 130 4.70 8.27 17.25
CA PHE A 130 4.63 9.65 16.76
C PHE A 130 5.85 10.48 17.16
N GLU A 131 6.42 10.26 18.33
CA GLU A 131 7.66 10.90 18.75
C GLU A 131 8.82 10.58 17.79
N LYS A 132 9.03 9.29 17.52
CA LYS A 132 10.09 8.87 16.61
C LYS A 132 9.85 9.32 15.16
N MET A 133 8.60 9.49 14.76
CA MET A 133 8.24 10.11 13.48
C MET A 133 8.57 11.61 13.44
N GLY A 134 8.92 12.25 14.57
CA GLY A 134 9.27 13.67 14.62
C GLY A 134 8.08 14.59 14.89
N ILE A 135 6.93 14.05 15.32
CA ILE A 135 5.75 14.85 15.69
C ILE A 135 6.03 15.59 16.99
N ALA A 136 5.82 16.91 17.03
CA ALA A 136 6.10 17.73 18.23
C ALA A 136 5.28 17.30 19.45
N GLU A 137 5.86 17.39 20.66
CA GLU A 137 5.21 16.91 21.89
C GLU A 137 3.82 17.52 22.12
N THR A 138 3.67 18.83 21.93
CA THR A 138 2.38 19.52 22.08
C THR A 138 1.29 18.94 21.16
N LYS A 139 1.65 18.51 19.95
CA LYS A 139 0.71 17.87 19.02
C LYS A 139 0.41 16.44 19.42
N ARG A 140 1.41 15.69 19.91
CA ARG A 140 1.22 14.32 20.43
C ARG A 140 0.28 14.32 21.63
N GLU A 141 0.48 15.25 22.57
CA GLU A 141 -0.38 15.43 23.73
C GLU A 141 -1.84 15.67 23.33
N LEU A 142 -2.09 16.56 22.35
CA LEU A 142 -3.44 16.82 21.84
C LEU A 142 -4.07 15.55 21.24
N ILE A 143 -3.33 14.77 20.45
CA ILE A 143 -3.84 13.51 19.89
C ILE A 143 -4.18 12.55 21.05
N MET A 144 -3.28 12.37 22.02
CA MET A 144 -3.50 11.47 23.15
C MET A 144 -4.68 11.89 24.03
N GLN A 145 -4.90 13.19 24.21
CA GLN A 145 -6.06 13.72 24.92
C GLN A 145 -7.37 13.38 24.19
N HIS A 146 -7.41 13.55 22.87
CA HIS A 146 -8.59 13.19 22.07
C HIS A 146 -8.88 11.68 22.13
N LEU A 147 -7.85 10.84 22.05
CA LEU A 147 -8.02 9.39 22.15
C LEU A 147 -8.52 8.95 23.53
N LYS A 148 -8.02 9.58 24.61
CA LYS A 148 -8.50 9.32 25.98
C LYS A 148 -9.95 9.78 26.20
N ALA A 149 -10.31 10.94 25.66
CA ALA A 149 -11.64 11.53 25.86
C ALA A 149 -12.74 10.79 25.09
N ASN A 150 -12.43 10.33 23.88
CA ASN A 150 -13.44 9.82 22.95
C ASN A 150 -13.52 8.29 22.87
N GLY A 151 -12.65 7.55 23.58
CA GLY A 151 -12.69 6.09 23.60
C GLY A 151 -12.33 5.46 22.25
N LYS A 152 -13.17 4.54 21.73
CA LYS A 152 -12.94 3.83 20.45
C LYS A 152 -13.30 4.71 19.24
N VAL A 153 -12.59 5.81 19.04
CA VAL A 153 -12.71 6.65 17.83
C VAL A 153 -11.56 6.35 16.87
N ALA A 154 -11.82 6.52 15.57
CA ALA A 154 -10.81 6.39 14.54
C ALA A 154 -9.67 7.40 14.76
N ILE A 155 -8.44 6.91 14.71
CA ILE A 155 -7.22 7.66 15.01
C ILE A 155 -6.85 8.54 13.82
N LEU A 156 -7.01 8.07 12.58
CA LEU A 156 -6.61 8.82 11.38
C LEU A 156 -7.32 10.18 11.22
N PRO A 157 -8.64 10.32 11.42
CA PRO A 157 -9.29 11.63 11.38
C PRO A 157 -8.74 12.63 12.41
N ILE A 158 -8.46 12.17 13.63
CA ILE A 158 -7.87 13.01 14.69
C ILE A 158 -6.46 13.45 14.30
N VAL A 159 -5.65 12.53 13.77
CA VAL A 159 -4.32 12.83 13.24
C VAL A 159 -4.40 13.85 12.10
N MET A 160 -5.36 13.71 11.20
CA MET A 160 -5.61 14.64 10.09
C MET A 160 -6.00 16.03 10.57
N GLU A 161 -6.89 16.13 11.55
CA GLU A 161 -7.32 17.40 12.13
C GLU A 161 -6.16 18.14 12.82
N ILE A 162 -5.33 17.41 13.58
CA ILE A 162 -4.29 18.02 14.42
C ILE A 162 -3.00 18.31 13.65
N LEU A 163 -2.61 17.41 12.73
CA LEU A 163 -1.33 17.46 12.00
C LEU A 163 -1.48 17.93 10.54
N GLY A 164 -2.70 17.95 10.02
CA GLY A 164 -2.98 18.31 8.63
C GLY A 164 -2.71 17.18 7.62
N PRO A 165 -3.16 17.35 6.37
CA PRO A 165 -3.16 16.29 5.36
C PRO A 165 -1.75 15.82 4.97
N LYS A 166 -0.78 16.75 4.84
CA LYS A 166 0.59 16.41 4.44
C LYS A 166 1.30 15.50 5.44
N ILE A 167 1.22 15.82 6.73
CA ILE A 167 1.86 15.02 7.78
C ILE A 167 1.13 13.69 7.94
N THR A 168 -0.20 13.70 7.85
CA THR A 168 -1.02 12.48 7.90
C THR A 168 -0.67 11.51 6.77
N LEU A 169 -0.50 12.02 5.54
CA LEU A 169 -0.05 11.20 4.42
C LEU A 169 1.32 10.58 4.70
N GLY A 170 2.29 11.35 5.18
CA GLY A 170 3.61 10.79 5.52
C GLY A 170 3.57 9.74 6.66
N ILE A 171 2.64 9.87 7.62
CA ILE A 171 2.38 8.83 8.64
C ILE A 171 1.81 7.56 7.99
N ILE A 172 0.78 7.70 7.14
CA ILE A 172 0.18 6.59 6.40
C ILE A 172 1.25 5.85 5.58
N GLU A 173 2.06 6.58 4.82
CA GLU A 173 3.14 6.03 4.01
C GLU A 173 4.17 5.31 4.87
N THR A 174 4.55 5.88 6.00
CA THR A 174 5.49 5.26 6.94
C THR A 174 4.98 3.92 7.45
N ILE A 175 3.70 3.86 7.81
CA ILE A 175 3.06 2.64 8.33
C ILE A 175 2.99 1.58 7.25
N ILE A 176 2.48 1.93 6.07
CA ILE A 176 2.35 0.98 4.96
C ILE A 176 3.72 0.49 4.49
N VAL A 177 4.73 1.36 4.31
CA VAL A 177 6.10 0.95 3.95
C VAL A 177 6.70 0.04 5.02
N THR A 178 6.42 0.29 6.30
CA THR A 178 6.85 -0.58 7.40
C THR A 178 6.20 -1.96 7.30
N LEU A 179 4.89 -2.04 7.09
CA LEU A 179 4.16 -3.31 6.91
C LEU A 179 4.66 -4.06 5.66
N ILE A 180 4.89 -3.36 4.55
CA ILE A 180 5.48 -3.93 3.34
C ILE A 180 6.87 -4.50 3.62
N ALA A 181 7.74 -3.75 4.30
CA ALA A 181 9.10 -4.18 4.60
C ALA A 181 9.16 -5.45 5.46
N GLN A 182 8.13 -5.72 6.26
CA GLN A 182 8.00 -6.97 7.01
C GLN A 182 7.64 -8.16 6.13
N ILE A 183 6.93 -7.93 5.03
CA ILE A 183 6.54 -8.97 4.07
C ILE A 183 7.70 -9.32 3.14
N ILE A 184 8.31 -8.31 2.53
CA ILE A 184 9.34 -8.50 1.48
C ILE A 184 10.76 -8.55 2.04
N GLY A 185 10.94 -8.24 3.32
CA GLY A 185 12.24 -8.16 3.98
C GLY A 185 12.91 -6.79 3.81
N ARG A 186 13.81 -6.48 4.76
CA ARG A 186 14.48 -5.17 4.84
C ARG A 186 15.30 -4.82 3.60
N GLU A 187 15.95 -5.82 3.01
CA GLU A 187 16.80 -5.62 1.83
C GLU A 187 16.00 -5.22 0.60
N ALA A 188 14.90 -5.92 0.32
CA ALA A 188 13.99 -5.58 -0.78
C ALA A 188 13.30 -4.23 -0.55
N ALA A 189 13.03 -3.85 0.70
CA ALA A 189 12.40 -2.59 1.05
C ALA A 189 13.35 -1.36 1.04
N LYS A 190 14.66 -1.53 0.80
CA LYS A 190 15.63 -0.40 0.84
C LYS A 190 15.25 0.74 -0.10
N GLN A 191 14.83 0.41 -1.32
CA GLN A 191 14.45 1.42 -2.32
C GLN A 191 13.21 2.18 -1.89
N LEU A 192 12.19 1.48 -1.39
CA LEU A 192 10.98 2.08 -0.82
C LEU A 192 11.29 3.03 0.34
N ILE A 193 12.12 2.58 1.29
CA ILE A 193 12.51 3.38 2.45
C ILE A 193 13.26 4.64 2.00
N LYS A 194 14.15 4.52 1.01
CA LYS A 194 14.88 5.66 0.45
C LYS A 194 13.91 6.68 -0.17
N GLU A 195 12.94 6.23 -0.96
CA GLU A 195 11.97 7.14 -1.58
C GLU A 195 11.02 7.76 -0.55
N LEU A 196 10.59 6.99 0.46
CA LEU A 196 9.80 7.50 1.58
C LEU A 196 10.51 8.65 2.30
N LEU A 197 11.79 8.47 2.64
CA LEU A 197 12.59 9.49 3.33
C LEU A 197 12.83 10.73 2.45
N LYS A 198 12.99 10.54 1.14
CA LYS A 198 13.09 11.66 0.18
C LYS A 198 11.81 12.48 0.12
N ARG A 199 10.64 11.83 0.16
CA ARG A 199 9.32 12.48 0.15
C ARG A 199 8.96 13.10 1.52
N ASN A 200 9.46 12.50 2.60
CA ASN A 200 9.16 12.90 3.99
C ASN A 200 10.44 13.16 4.79
N PRO A 201 11.19 14.24 4.51
CA PRO A 201 12.49 14.51 5.14
C PRO A 201 12.40 14.82 6.65
N TRP A 202 11.20 15.07 7.17
CA TRP A 202 10.92 15.30 8.58
C TRP A 202 10.92 13.99 9.41
N ILE A 203 10.91 12.83 8.75
CA ILE A 203 11.01 11.53 9.42
C ILE A 203 12.47 11.32 9.83
N ASN A 204 12.75 11.47 11.13
CA ASN A 204 14.11 11.56 11.65
C ASN A 204 14.91 10.24 11.61
N ALA A 205 14.26 9.09 11.48
CA ALA A 205 14.82 7.80 11.06
C ALA A 205 13.75 6.71 11.22
N LEU A 206 13.56 5.85 10.22
CA LEU A 206 12.67 4.68 10.34
C LEU A 206 13.20 3.58 11.28
N GLY A 207 14.24 3.84 12.07
CA GLY A 207 14.99 2.88 12.89
C GLY A 207 14.12 2.12 13.91
N PRO A 208 14.23 2.31 15.23
CA PRO A 208 13.41 1.57 16.21
C PRO A 208 11.88 1.87 16.13
N ILE A 209 11.39 2.54 15.08
CA ILE A 209 9.96 2.67 14.71
C ILE A 209 9.43 1.35 14.13
N LEU A 210 10.24 0.67 13.31
CA LEU A 210 9.90 -0.58 12.62
C LEU A 210 9.43 -1.69 13.59
N TRP A 211 9.90 -1.65 14.83
CA TRP A 211 9.53 -2.58 15.89
C TRP A 211 8.30 -2.17 16.68
N LEU A 212 7.99 -0.88 16.74
CA LEU A 212 6.85 -0.35 17.48
C LEU A 212 5.56 -0.55 16.68
N LEU A 213 5.65 -0.36 15.36
CA LEU A 213 4.60 -0.67 14.38
C LEU A 213 4.91 -2.03 13.75
N SER A 214 4.85 -3.05 14.59
CA SER A 214 5.30 -4.40 14.27
C SER A 214 4.36 -5.19 13.36
N GLY A 215 3.17 -4.70 13.01
CA GLY A 215 2.25 -5.45 12.15
C GLY A 215 2.05 -6.90 12.62
N THR A 216 2.10 -7.18 13.93
CA THR A 216 2.17 -8.56 14.45
C THR A 216 1.00 -9.42 13.95
N TRP A 217 -0.15 -8.79 13.73
CA TRP A 217 -1.34 -9.41 13.15
C TRP A 217 -1.14 -9.85 11.68
N LEU A 218 -0.26 -9.19 10.94
CA LEU A 218 0.02 -9.44 9.53
C LEU A 218 0.86 -10.72 9.32
N ALA A 219 1.77 -11.05 10.24
CA ALA A 219 2.61 -12.25 10.16
C ALA A 219 1.81 -13.56 10.30
N ILE A 220 0.74 -13.55 11.13
CA ILE A 220 -0.13 -14.71 11.36
C ILE A 220 -0.96 -15.03 10.11
N ASP A 221 -1.30 -14.00 9.34
CA ASP A 221 -2.21 -14.09 8.21
C ASP A 221 -1.50 -14.37 6.86
N LEU A 222 -0.18 -14.25 6.74
CA LEU A 222 0.59 -14.37 5.48
C LEU A 222 0.97 -15.82 5.06
N GLN A 223 0.03 -16.76 5.12
CA GLN A 223 0.30 -18.19 4.85
C GLN A 223 0.28 -18.60 3.36
N GLY A 224 0.12 -17.67 2.42
CA GLY A 224 0.08 -17.98 0.97
C GLY A 224 1.16 -17.25 0.16
N PRO A 225 1.88 -17.93 -0.77
CA PRO A 225 2.90 -17.30 -1.61
C PRO A 225 2.34 -16.17 -2.48
N ALA A 226 1.08 -16.27 -2.94
CA ALA A 226 0.37 -15.21 -3.66
C ALA A 226 0.29 -13.89 -2.84
N PHE A 227 -0.10 -13.99 -1.57
CA PHE A 227 -0.29 -12.82 -0.69
C PHE A 227 1.01 -12.10 -0.34
N ARG A 228 2.17 -12.77 -0.46
CA ARG A 228 3.49 -12.11 -0.31
C ARG A 228 3.81 -11.15 -1.44
N LYS A 229 3.10 -11.23 -2.56
CA LYS A 229 3.22 -10.30 -3.69
C LYS A 229 2.02 -9.36 -3.74
N THR A 230 0.80 -9.87 -3.62
CA THR A 230 -0.41 -9.07 -3.81
C THR A 230 -0.65 -8.07 -2.69
N ILE A 231 -0.39 -8.41 -1.42
CA ILE A 231 -0.56 -7.45 -0.31
C ILE A 231 0.40 -6.28 -0.46
N PRO A 232 1.73 -6.48 -0.61
CA PRO A 232 2.65 -5.35 -0.76
C PRO A 232 2.35 -4.46 -1.97
N ILE A 233 1.97 -5.04 -3.10
CA ILE A 233 1.65 -4.29 -4.31
C ILE A 233 0.36 -3.49 -4.12
N THR A 234 -0.69 -4.11 -3.57
CA THR A 234 -2.00 -3.46 -3.42
C THR A 234 -1.94 -2.32 -2.39
N LEU A 235 -1.26 -2.52 -1.26
CA LEU A 235 -1.04 -1.46 -0.28
C LEU A 235 -0.19 -0.31 -0.84
N TYR A 236 0.85 -0.63 -1.62
CA TYR A 236 1.66 0.40 -2.27
C TYR A 236 0.88 1.20 -3.31
N LEU A 237 0.06 0.54 -4.13
CA LEU A 237 -0.80 1.22 -5.09
C LEU A 237 -1.87 2.09 -4.39
N GLY A 238 -2.26 1.77 -3.16
CA GLY A 238 -3.05 2.68 -2.34
C GLY A 238 -2.30 3.92 -1.85
N ILE A 239 -0.98 3.83 -1.61
CA ILE A 239 -0.15 5.04 -1.40
C ILE A 239 -0.14 5.89 -2.66
N VAL A 240 0.08 5.28 -3.84
CA VAL A 240 0.05 5.99 -5.13
C VAL A 240 -1.30 6.69 -5.32
N ALA A 241 -2.40 6.02 -4.96
CA ALA A 241 -3.75 6.59 -5.03
C ALA A 241 -3.89 7.82 -4.13
N LEU A 242 -3.46 7.72 -2.87
CA LEU A 242 -3.49 8.83 -1.92
C LEU A 242 -2.57 10.00 -2.30
N ARG A 243 -1.45 9.74 -2.99
CA ARG A 243 -0.52 10.78 -3.48
C ARG A 243 -1.17 11.64 -4.56
N ASP A 244 -1.88 10.99 -5.49
CA ASP A 244 -2.37 11.58 -6.73
C ASP A 244 -3.90 11.71 -6.78
N GLY A 245 -4.55 11.51 -5.63
CA GLY A 245 -5.99 11.57 -5.46
C GLY A 245 -6.50 13.01 -5.47
N THR A 246 -7.55 13.24 -6.27
CA THR A 246 -8.46 14.36 -6.05
C THR A 246 -9.45 13.91 -4.97
N VAL A 247 -9.63 14.70 -3.91
CA VAL A 247 -10.63 14.41 -2.87
C VAL A 247 -11.98 14.14 -3.54
N ASP A 248 -12.43 12.88 -3.56
CA ASP A 248 -13.71 12.52 -4.14
C ASP A 248 -14.81 13.22 -3.33
N ALA A 249 -15.48 14.19 -3.97
CA ALA A 249 -16.53 14.99 -3.37
C ALA A 249 -17.79 14.19 -2.96
N SER A 250 -17.79 12.85 -3.13
CA SER A 250 -18.89 11.98 -2.72
C SER A 250 -18.89 11.63 -1.24
N ASP A 251 -17.77 11.81 -0.52
CA ASP A 251 -17.70 11.54 0.92
C ASP A 251 -18.05 12.78 1.78
N ALA A 252 -18.38 13.91 1.14
CA ALA A 252 -18.91 15.11 1.80
C ALA A 252 -20.45 15.08 2.00
N ALA A 253 -21.12 13.98 1.64
CA ALA A 253 -22.57 13.83 1.78
C ALA A 253 -22.95 12.42 2.24
N SER A 254 -22.62 12.06 3.48
CA SER A 254 -23.30 10.99 4.24
C SER A 254 -23.17 11.24 5.74
#